data_AF-S3BL24-F1
#
_entry.id   AF-S3BL24-F1
#
_cell.length_a   1.000
_cell.length_b   1.000
_cell.length_c   1.000
_cell.angle_alpha   90.00
_cell.angle_beta   90.00
_cell.angle_gamma   90.00
#
_symmetry.space_group_name_H-M   'P 1'
#
loop_
_entity.id
_entity.type
_entity.pdbx_description
1 polymer ?
#
loop_
_entity_poly.entity_id
_entity_poly.type
_entity_poly.pdbx_seq_one_letter_code
_entity_poly.pdbx_strand_id
1 'polypeptide(L)'
;MTDRGFQSIYNTQTAINLNLKYIQFLSLKEGVVKVHLQRHKQALCDSIAHKDPVLGISAIAVPDEWKENTDRDVLKALELKNEGAAKIRQIESETLKSIEKAAQKGEAAVKRVKSSAAELVRKQEEQNSKLIDPVQWKKIKRFLYENRRAKDDEPVWSIKFDELKEAVEVKGCQAIRSNAESNPFVALKLYRQRHIIEQGFNQLKNEVGGSRFEATEAAYRGKLFVYTLAQALRMSMLCKAREVHAVHPELKMPEESMRKLITQLQCMQAYKHRTTNAFVLGTVAKRHRDLLALLGITKLPKTVFRFS
;
A
#
# COMPACT_ATOMS: atom_id res chain seq x y z
N MET A 1 0.95 9.41 1.52
CA MET A 1 -0.13 8.93 0.63
C MET A 1 -0.12 7.40 0.65
N THR A 2 -1.25 6.73 0.85
CA THR A 2 -1.39 5.26 0.69
C THR A 2 -1.92 4.96 -0.71
N ASP A 3 -1.49 3.87 -1.36
CA ASP A 3 -1.82 3.56 -2.78
C ASP A 3 -3.28 3.21 -3.04
N ARG A 4 -4.09 3.17 -1.97
CA ARG A 4 -5.53 2.99 -2.04
C ARG A 4 -6.15 4.25 -2.66
N GLY A 5 -6.18 4.29 -3.99
CA GLY A 5 -6.81 5.33 -4.81
C GLY A 5 -5.87 6.03 -5.82
N PHE A 6 -4.54 5.98 -5.64
CA PHE A 6 -3.58 6.72 -6.48
C PHE A 6 -3.17 5.99 -7.77
N GLN A 7 -3.57 4.73 -7.95
CA GLN A 7 -3.32 3.95 -9.17
C GLN A 7 -4.30 4.24 -10.32
N SER A 8 -5.29 5.12 -10.10
CA SER A 8 -6.23 5.51 -11.13
C SER A 8 -5.50 6.18 -12.29
N ILE A 9 -5.82 5.77 -13.52
CA ILE A 9 -5.31 6.37 -14.75
C ILE A 9 -5.50 7.89 -14.74
N TYR A 10 -6.64 8.35 -14.23
CA TYR A 10 -6.94 9.77 -14.08
C TYR A 10 -5.92 10.49 -13.19
N ASN A 11 -5.58 9.89 -12.04
CA ASN A 11 -4.64 10.51 -11.09
C ASN A 11 -3.22 10.55 -11.63
N THR A 12 -2.78 9.49 -12.32
CA THR A 12 -1.48 9.47 -13.02
C THR A 12 -1.45 10.53 -14.12
N GLN A 13 -2.52 10.67 -14.91
CA GLN A 13 -2.62 11.71 -15.94
C GLN A 13 -2.60 13.12 -15.34
N THR A 14 -3.33 13.36 -14.25
CA THR A 14 -3.30 14.66 -13.55
C THR A 14 -1.89 14.98 -13.06
N ALA A 15 -1.15 14.01 -12.52
CA ALA A 15 0.22 14.22 -12.09
C ALA A 15 1.14 14.56 -13.28
N ILE A 16 0.96 13.92 -14.43
CA ILE A 16 1.70 14.22 -15.66
C ILE A 16 1.40 15.64 -16.14
N ASN A 17 0.11 15.99 -16.29
CA ASN A 17 -0.32 17.30 -16.76
C ASN A 17 0.11 18.45 -15.82
N LEU A 18 0.24 18.18 -14.52
CA LEU A 18 0.72 19.15 -13.53
C LEU A 18 2.24 19.13 -13.36
N ASN A 19 2.97 18.35 -14.17
CA ASN A 19 4.42 18.15 -14.10
C ASN A 19 4.91 17.75 -12.69
N LEU A 20 4.13 16.93 -12.00
CA LEU A 20 4.44 16.43 -10.66
C LEU A 20 5.31 15.18 -10.76
N LYS A 21 6.32 15.11 -9.89
CA LYS A 21 7.13 13.90 -9.71
C LYS A 21 6.34 12.84 -8.96
N TYR A 22 6.35 11.60 -9.45
CA TYR A 22 5.66 10.47 -8.83
C TYR A 22 6.45 9.16 -8.90
N ILE A 23 6.16 8.30 -7.93
CA ILE A 23 6.57 6.89 -7.87
C ILE A 23 5.34 6.11 -7.40
N GLN A 24 4.83 5.19 -8.23
CA GLN A 24 3.57 4.49 -8.00
C GLN A 24 3.74 2.98 -8.20
N PHE A 25 3.14 2.18 -7.33
CA PHE A 25 3.08 0.73 -7.55
C PHE A 25 1.99 0.42 -8.57
N LEU A 26 2.27 -0.47 -9.51
CA LEU A 26 1.30 -0.92 -10.52
C LEU A 26 0.74 -2.29 -10.17
N SER A 27 -0.50 -2.53 -10.63
CA SER A 27 -1.11 -3.84 -10.48
C SER A 27 -0.54 -4.79 -11.52
N LEU A 28 -0.09 -5.97 -11.09
CA LEU A 28 0.36 -7.05 -11.99
C LEU A 28 -0.77 -7.60 -12.87
N LYS A 29 -2.02 -7.19 -12.63
CA LYS A 29 -3.17 -7.53 -13.48
C LYS A 29 -3.26 -6.66 -14.72
N GLU A 30 -2.56 -5.53 -14.78
CA GLU A 30 -2.55 -4.65 -15.94
C GLU A 30 -1.88 -5.37 -17.13
N GLY A 31 -2.56 -5.36 -18.29
CA GLY A 31 -2.09 -6.09 -19.48
C GLY A 31 -0.69 -5.67 -19.92
N VAL A 32 -0.39 -4.37 -19.88
CA VAL A 32 0.92 -3.83 -20.23
C VAL A 32 2.03 -4.38 -19.31
N VAL A 33 1.77 -4.43 -18.00
CA VAL A 33 2.72 -4.97 -17.01
C VAL A 33 2.98 -6.45 -17.27
N LYS A 34 1.93 -7.24 -17.57
CA LYS A 34 2.08 -8.66 -17.90
C LYS A 34 2.96 -8.87 -19.14
N VAL A 35 2.73 -8.09 -20.20
CA VAL A 35 3.51 -8.17 -21.45
C VAL A 35 4.98 -7.87 -21.20
N HIS A 36 5.30 -6.83 -20.43
CA HIS A 36 6.70 -6.51 -20.09
C HIS A 36 7.35 -7.59 -19.22
N LEU A 37 6.64 -8.14 -18.23
CA LEU A 37 7.17 -9.23 -17.40
C LEU A 37 7.47 -10.48 -18.24
N GLN A 38 6.60 -10.83 -19.19
CA GLN A 38 6.85 -11.95 -20.11
C GLN A 38 8.03 -11.67 -21.04
N ARG A 39 8.09 -10.48 -21.65
CA ARG A 39 9.17 -10.08 -22.57
C ARG A 39 10.53 -10.09 -21.89
N HIS A 40 10.61 -9.66 -20.64
CA HIS A 40 11.87 -9.52 -19.91
C HIS A 40 12.13 -10.64 -18.88
N LYS A 41 11.35 -11.72 -18.92
CA LYS A 41 11.42 -12.84 -17.96
C LYS A 41 12.82 -13.44 -17.85
N GLN A 42 13.48 -13.70 -18.98
CA GLN A 42 14.83 -14.28 -18.99
C GLN A 42 15.83 -13.38 -18.26
N ALA A 43 15.78 -12.07 -18.54
CA ALA A 43 16.67 -11.10 -17.91
C ALA A 43 16.36 -10.88 -16.41
N LEU A 44 15.10 -11.03 -15.98
CA LEU A 44 14.73 -10.99 -14.56
C LEU A 44 15.12 -12.27 -13.81
N CYS A 45 15.18 -13.41 -14.48
CA CYS A 45 15.61 -14.69 -13.90
C CYS A 45 17.13 -14.89 -14.00
N ASP A 46 17.86 -14.00 -14.67
CA ASP A 46 19.32 -14.06 -14.72
C ASP A 46 19.88 -13.85 -13.30
N SER A 47 20.85 -14.71 -12.96
CA SER A 47 21.46 -14.75 -11.63
C SER A 47 22.62 -13.77 -11.48
N ILE A 48 23.09 -13.20 -12.59
CA ILE A 48 24.26 -12.32 -12.68
C ILE A 48 23.85 -10.97 -13.25
N ALA A 49 23.20 -10.93 -14.41
CA ALA A 49 22.76 -9.68 -15.02
C ALA A 49 21.51 -9.14 -14.30
N HIS A 50 21.40 -7.81 -14.21
CA HIS A 50 20.23 -7.11 -13.65
C HIS A 50 19.91 -7.40 -12.18
N LYS A 51 20.85 -7.96 -11.42
CA LYS A 51 20.69 -8.29 -10.00
C LYS A 51 21.44 -7.32 -9.09
N ASP A 52 20.78 -6.86 -8.04
CA ASP A 52 21.44 -6.14 -6.95
C ASP A 52 21.88 -7.15 -5.87
N PRO A 53 23.19 -7.26 -5.57
CA PRO A 53 23.71 -8.26 -4.64
C PRO A 53 23.34 -7.98 -3.19
N VAL A 54 23.04 -6.73 -2.84
CA VAL A 54 22.69 -6.32 -1.47
C VAL A 54 21.21 -6.55 -1.19
N LEU A 55 20.35 -6.22 -2.17
CA LEU A 55 18.90 -6.36 -2.07
C LEU A 55 18.43 -7.76 -2.43
N GLY A 56 19.24 -8.55 -3.14
CA GLY A 56 18.91 -9.92 -3.54
C GLY A 56 17.78 -10.00 -4.58
N ILE A 57 17.58 -8.95 -5.36
CA ILE A 57 16.50 -8.82 -6.34
C ILE A 57 17.05 -8.52 -7.73
N SER A 58 16.32 -8.95 -8.75
CA SER A 58 16.56 -8.57 -10.14
C SER A 58 15.54 -7.53 -10.59
N ALA A 59 15.97 -6.51 -11.34
CA ALA A 59 15.11 -5.43 -11.77
C ALA A 59 15.52 -4.83 -13.12
N ILE A 60 14.52 -4.42 -13.91
CA ILE A 60 14.70 -3.84 -15.24
C ILE A 60 13.85 -2.58 -15.34
N ALA A 61 14.42 -1.52 -15.91
CA ALA A 61 13.70 -0.32 -16.29
C ALA A 61 13.23 -0.45 -17.74
N VAL A 62 11.96 -0.14 -17.98
CA VAL A 62 11.38 -0.10 -19.32
C VAL A 62 10.77 1.29 -19.54
N PRO A 63 11.02 1.96 -20.67
CA PRO A 63 10.36 3.22 -21.00
C PRO A 63 8.85 3.05 -21.05
N ASP A 64 8.12 3.96 -20.41
CA ASP A 64 6.66 4.04 -20.51
C ASP A 64 6.31 5.08 -21.57
N GLU A 65 5.50 4.71 -22.56
CA GLU A 65 5.11 5.58 -23.68
C GLU A 65 3.92 6.50 -23.33
N TRP A 66 3.46 6.48 -22.09
CA TRP A 66 2.35 7.32 -21.64
C TRP A 66 2.73 8.81 -21.64
N LYS A 67 2.07 9.58 -22.50
CA LYS A 67 2.30 11.03 -22.71
C LYS A 67 1.26 11.91 -22.04
N GLU A 68 1.60 13.18 -21.90
CA GLU A 68 0.68 14.27 -21.55
C GLU A 68 -0.47 14.34 -22.56
N ASN A 69 -1.69 14.58 -22.09
CA ASN A 69 -2.82 14.80 -22.99
C ASN A 69 -2.63 16.17 -23.66
N THR A 70 -2.51 16.20 -24.99
CA THR A 70 -2.59 17.46 -25.73
C THR A 70 -4.05 17.87 -25.92
N ASP A 71 -4.34 19.17 -26.08
CA ASP A 71 -5.71 19.67 -26.30
C ASP A 71 -6.43 18.96 -27.46
N ARG A 72 -5.66 18.54 -28.47
CA ARG A 72 -6.14 17.77 -29.61
C ARG A 72 -6.61 16.36 -29.23
N ASP A 73 -5.95 15.70 -28.28
CA ASP A 73 -6.31 14.36 -27.82
C ASP A 73 -7.60 14.38 -27.00
N VAL A 74 -7.82 15.45 -26.22
CA VAL A 74 -9.04 15.67 -25.43
C VAL A 74 -10.26 15.86 -26.34
N LEU A 75 -10.14 16.69 -27.37
CA LEU A 75 -11.21 16.90 -28.37
C LEU A 75 -11.58 15.60 -29.09
N LYS A 76 -10.58 14.83 -29.54
CA LYS A 76 -10.79 13.55 -30.21
C LYS A 76 -11.45 12.50 -29.30
N ALA A 77 -11.07 12.45 -28.02
CA ALA A 77 -11.69 11.54 -27.05
C ALA A 77 -13.13 11.93 -26.72
N LEU A 78 -13.44 13.24 -26.69
CA LEU A 78 -14.79 13.76 -26.52
C LEU A 78 -15.70 13.34 -27.68
N GLU A 79 -15.23 13.51 -28.92
CA GLU A 79 -15.93 13.09 -30.13
C GLU A 79 -16.24 11.58 -30.10
N LEU A 80 -15.23 10.75 -29.83
CA LEU A 80 -15.38 9.29 -29.74
C LEU A 80 -16.34 8.85 -28.61
N LYS A 81 -16.33 9.52 -27.45
CA LYS A 81 -17.28 9.22 -26.36
C LYS A 81 -18.70 9.62 -26.70
N ASN A 82 -18.88 10.74 -27.40
CA ASN A 82 -20.20 11.17 -27.87
C ASN A 82 -20.77 10.20 -28.91
N GLU A 83 -19.93 9.71 -29.84
CA GLU A 83 -20.30 8.65 -30.79
C GLU A 83 -20.64 7.32 -30.09
N GLY A 84 -19.85 6.92 -29.09
CA GLY A 84 -20.12 5.73 -28.28
C GLY A 84 -21.43 5.83 -27.50
N ALA A 85 -21.71 6.98 -26.89
CA ALA A 85 -22.97 7.23 -26.18
C ALA A 85 -24.18 7.21 -27.13
N ALA A 86 -24.03 7.71 -28.36
CA ALA A 86 -25.07 7.62 -29.38
C ALA A 86 -25.35 6.17 -29.81
N LYS A 87 -24.29 5.36 -30.00
CA LYS A 87 -24.42 3.93 -30.33
C LYS A 87 -25.05 3.12 -29.19
N ILE A 88 -24.70 3.41 -27.94
CA ILE A 88 -25.32 2.77 -26.77
C ILE A 88 -26.81 3.09 -26.71
N ARG A 89 -27.21 4.36 -26.88
CA ARG A 89 -28.63 4.76 -26.92
C ARG A 89 -29.39 4.06 -28.06
N GLN A 90 -28.75 3.87 -29.20
CA GLN A 90 -29.34 3.15 -30.34
C GLN A 90 -29.54 1.66 -30.01
N ILE A 91 -28.51 0.99 -29.48
CA ILE A 91 -28.57 -0.40 -29.04
C ILE A 91 -29.63 -0.58 -27.94
N GLU A 92 -29.68 0.31 -26.95
CA GLU A 92 -30.71 0.32 -25.90
C GLU A 92 -32.12 0.47 -26.48
N SER A 93 -32.32 1.33 -27.47
CA SER A 93 -33.61 1.47 -28.16
C SER A 93 -34.01 0.22 -28.97
N GLU A 94 -33.04 -0.48 -29.57
CA GLU A 94 -33.25 -1.69 -30.36
C GLU A 94 -33.48 -2.91 -29.46
N THR A 95 -32.78 -2.99 -28.32
CA THR A 95 -32.98 -4.02 -27.30
C THR A 95 -34.30 -3.84 -26.56
N LEU A 96 -34.75 -2.61 -26.28
CA LEU A 96 -36.11 -2.37 -25.74
C LEU A 96 -37.19 -2.92 -26.68
N LYS A 97 -37.08 -2.62 -27.98
CA LYS A 97 -37.99 -3.12 -29.04
C LYS A 97 -37.94 -4.65 -29.20
N SER A 98 -36.80 -5.26 -28.88
CA SER A 98 -36.59 -6.72 -28.95
C SER A 98 -37.12 -7.43 -27.70
N ILE A 99 -37.02 -6.79 -26.53
CA ILE A 99 -37.57 -7.27 -25.25
C ILE A 99 -39.11 -7.18 -25.25
N GLU A 100 -39.70 -6.10 -25.78
CA GLU A 100 -41.16 -5.99 -26.00
C GLU A 100 -41.70 -7.11 -26.91
N LYS A 101 -40.91 -7.55 -27.90
CA LYS A 101 -41.25 -8.68 -28.78
C LYS A 101 -41.03 -10.05 -28.14
N ALA A 102 -40.07 -10.18 -27.21
CA ALA A 102 -39.73 -11.44 -26.54
C ALA A 102 -40.59 -11.75 -25.31
N ALA A 103 -41.28 -10.76 -24.75
CA ALA A 103 -42.21 -10.90 -23.62
C ALA A 103 -43.43 -11.81 -23.88
N GLN A 104 -43.59 -12.37 -25.09
CA GLN A 104 -44.65 -13.32 -25.45
C GLN A 104 -44.29 -14.80 -25.32
N LYS A 105 -43.05 -15.20 -24.96
CA LYS A 105 -42.68 -16.65 -24.94
C LYS A 105 -41.82 -17.08 -23.73
N GLY A 106 -42.46 -17.07 -22.56
CA GLY A 106 -42.34 -18.06 -21.46
C GLY A 106 -40.97 -18.48 -20.92
N GLU A 107 -40.58 -17.90 -19.78
CA GLU A 107 -39.33 -18.11 -19.03
C GLU A 107 -39.40 -19.23 -17.94
N ALA A 108 -40.28 -20.22 -18.09
CA ALA A 108 -40.56 -21.20 -17.03
C ALA A 108 -39.73 -22.50 -17.08
N ALA A 109 -39.08 -22.81 -18.20
CA ALA A 109 -38.30 -24.06 -18.36
C ALA A 109 -36.83 -23.96 -17.92
N VAL A 110 -36.25 -22.75 -17.88
CA VAL A 110 -34.82 -22.53 -17.52
C VAL A 110 -34.59 -22.67 -16.00
N LYS A 111 -35.64 -22.54 -15.18
CA LYS A 111 -35.55 -22.54 -13.71
C LYS A 111 -35.42 -23.94 -13.09
N ARG A 112 -35.76 -25.02 -13.81
CA ARG A 112 -35.66 -26.42 -13.32
C ARG A 112 -34.29 -27.09 -13.53
N VAL A 113 -33.44 -26.57 -14.43
CA VAL A 113 -32.10 -27.14 -14.67
C VAL A 113 -31.04 -26.53 -13.74
N LYS A 114 -31.26 -25.32 -13.22
CA LYS A 114 -30.31 -24.63 -12.32
C LYS A 114 -30.36 -25.08 -10.86
N SER A 115 -31.47 -25.66 -10.39
CA SER A 115 -31.66 -26.03 -8.97
C SER A 115 -30.98 -27.33 -8.57
N SER A 116 -30.84 -28.30 -9.48
CA SER A 116 -30.26 -29.62 -9.16
C SER A 116 -28.72 -29.62 -9.13
N ALA A 117 -28.07 -28.75 -9.91
CA ALA A 117 -26.62 -28.54 -9.86
C ALA A 117 -26.18 -27.71 -8.64
N ALA A 118 -27.03 -26.78 -8.15
CA ALA A 118 -26.71 -25.92 -7.01
C ALA A 118 -26.77 -26.65 -5.65
N GLU A 119 -27.63 -27.67 -5.52
CA GLU A 119 -27.74 -28.49 -4.30
C GLU A 119 -26.57 -29.48 -4.13
N LEU A 120 -26.10 -30.08 -5.22
CA LEU A 120 -24.91 -30.97 -5.20
C LEU A 120 -23.64 -30.18 -4.88
N VAL A 121 -23.50 -28.97 -5.42
CA VAL A 121 -22.38 -28.06 -5.11
C VAL A 121 -22.39 -27.63 -3.63
N ARG A 122 -23.57 -27.33 -3.04
CA ARG A 122 -23.68 -26.97 -1.62
C ARG A 122 -23.27 -28.09 -0.67
N LYS A 123 -23.71 -29.32 -0.91
CA LYS A 123 -23.36 -30.49 -0.06
C LYS A 123 -21.87 -30.83 -0.12
N GLN A 124 -21.24 -30.68 -1.29
CA GLN A 124 -19.80 -30.90 -1.43
C GLN A 124 -18.97 -29.75 -0.81
N GLU A 125 -19.44 -28.51 -0.93
CA GLU A 125 -18.79 -27.33 -0.32
C GLU A 125 -18.85 -27.38 1.22
N GLU A 126 -19.91 -27.90 1.84
CA GLU A 126 -20.04 -28.12 3.29
C GLU A 126 -19.11 -29.22 3.83
N GLN A 127 -18.81 -30.25 3.04
CA GLN A 127 -17.85 -31.29 3.43
C GLN A 127 -16.39 -30.83 3.27
N ASN A 128 -16.06 -30.09 2.20
CA ASN A 128 -14.71 -29.57 1.95
C ASN A 128 -14.31 -28.41 2.89
N SER A 129 -15.28 -27.59 3.34
CA SER A 129 -15.04 -26.47 4.26
C SER A 129 -14.71 -26.88 5.70
N LYS A 130 -14.86 -28.17 6.05
CA LYS A 130 -14.38 -28.73 7.34
C LYS A 130 -12.89 -29.08 7.34
N LEU A 131 -12.25 -29.21 6.16
CA LEU A 131 -10.85 -29.63 6.02
C LEU A 131 -9.92 -28.51 5.52
N ILE A 132 -10.46 -27.48 4.85
CA ILE A 132 -9.69 -26.37 4.29
C ILE A 132 -10.38 -25.04 4.64
N ASP A 133 -9.61 -24.07 5.15
CA ASP A 133 -10.10 -22.72 5.44
C ASP A 133 -10.83 -22.11 4.21
N PRO A 134 -12.03 -21.53 4.37
CA PRO A 134 -12.82 -20.99 3.25
C PRO A 134 -12.08 -19.95 2.40
N VAL A 135 -11.19 -19.15 3.00
CA VAL A 135 -10.40 -18.14 2.28
C VAL A 135 -9.30 -18.81 1.45
N GLN A 136 -8.68 -19.86 1.98
CA GLN A 136 -7.73 -20.70 1.24
C GLN A 136 -8.40 -21.44 0.09
N TRP A 137 -9.56 -22.05 0.32
CA TRP A 137 -10.31 -22.78 -0.72
C TRP A 137 -10.66 -21.87 -1.91
N LYS A 138 -11.16 -20.66 -1.65
CA LYS A 138 -11.47 -19.68 -2.71
C LYS A 138 -10.24 -19.33 -3.56
N LYS A 139 -9.04 -19.34 -2.97
CA LYS A 139 -7.79 -19.06 -3.69
C LYS A 139 -7.29 -20.26 -4.50
N ILE A 140 -7.54 -21.48 -4.05
CA ILE A 140 -7.03 -22.72 -4.65
C ILE A 140 -7.99 -23.24 -5.74
N LYS A 141 -9.30 -23.13 -5.52
CA LYS A 141 -10.37 -23.63 -6.41
C LYS A 141 -10.20 -23.24 -7.88
N ARG A 142 -9.66 -22.05 -8.17
CA ARG A 142 -9.42 -21.58 -9.56
C ARG A 142 -8.50 -22.50 -10.35
N PHE A 143 -7.51 -23.11 -9.68
CA PHE A 143 -6.50 -23.98 -10.30
C PHE A 143 -6.95 -25.44 -10.38
N LEU A 144 -8.17 -25.77 -9.97
CA LEU A 144 -8.68 -27.13 -9.96
C LEU A 144 -9.85 -27.24 -10.94
N TYR A 145 -9.99 -28.40 -11.57
CA TYR A 145 -11.16 -28.75 -12.37
C TYR A 145 -11.56 -30.20 -12.12
N GLU A 146 -12.84 -30.49 -12.30
CA GLU A 146 -13.39 -31.85 -12.20
C GLU A 146 -13.06 -32.61 -13.50
N ASN A 147 -12.23 -33.64 -13.40
CA ASN A 147 -11.85 -34.48 -14.53
C ASN A 147 -12.81 -35.66 -14.64
N ARG A 148 -13.75 -35.54 -15.58
CA ARG A 148 -14.78 -36.56 -15.87
C ARG A 148 -14.31 -37.67 -16.82
N ARG A 149 -13.03 -37.70 -17.19
CA ARG A 149 -12.45 -38.70 -18.10
C ARG A 149 -11.58 -39.72 -17.35
N ALA A 150 -11.69 -39.80 -16.02
CA ALA A 150 -10.95 -40.76 -15.22
C ALA A 150 -11.39 -42.20 -15.55
N LYS A 151 -10.45 -43.15 -15.50
CA LYS A 151 -10.61 -44.53 -15.98
C LYS A 151 -11.71 -45.34 -15.27
N ASP A 152 -12.21 -44.88 -14.13
CA ASP A 152 -13.14 -45.62 -13.27
C ASP A 152 -14.51 -44.91 -13.09
N ASP A 153 -14.87 -43.98 -13.98
CA ASP A 153 -16.14 -43.20 -13.96
C ASP A 153 -16.36 -42.35 -12.69
N GLU A 154 -15.37 -42.29 -11.80
CA GLU A 154 -15.34 -41.39 -10.65
C GLU A 154 -14.84 -39.99 -11.02
N PRO A 155 -15.51 -38.91 -10.60
CA PRO A 155 -15.04 -37.55 -10.83
C PRO A 155 -13.79 -37.26 -9.98
N VAL A 156 -12.62 -37.26 -10.61
CA VAL A 156 -11.35 -36.95 -9.94
C VAL A 156 -11.00 -35.47 -10.15
N TRP A 157 -10.67 -34.74 -9.08
CA TRP A 157 -10.19 -33.36 -9.21
C TRP A 157 -8.76 -33.33 -9.76
N SER A 158 -8.54 -32.57 -10.83
CA SER A 158 -7.23 -32.41 -11.49
C SER A 158 -6.77 -30.95 -11.43
N ILE A 159 -5.44 -30.75 -11.45
CA ILE A 159 -4.82 -29.42 -11.43
C ILE A 159 -4.75 -28.86 -12.85
N LYS A 160 -5.17 -27.62 -13.02
CA LYS A 160 -4.89 -26.82 -14.20
C LYS A 160 -3.46 -26.32 -14.15
N PHE A 161 -2.53 -27.13 -14.64
CA PHE A 161 -1.10 -26.83 -14.59
C PHE A 161 -0.75 -25.51 -15.26
N ASP A 162 -1.40 -25.14 -16.36
CA ASP A 162 -1.13 -23.89 -17.06
C ASP A 162 -1.51 -22.65 -16.24
N GLU A 163 -2.70 -22.65 -15.63
CA GLU A 163 -3.15 -21.55 -14.76
C GLU A 163 -2.29 -21.44 -13.50
N LEU A 164 -1.89 -22.58 -12.93
CA LEU A 164 -1.00 -22.62 -11.77
C LEU A 164 0.40 -22.09 -12.12
N LYS A 165 0.93 -22.50 -13.27
CA LYS A 165 2.21 -22.03 -13.81
C LYS A 165 2.18 -20.52 -14.02
N GLU A 166 1.18 -19.97 -14.71
CA GLU A 166 1.05 -18.52 -14.88
C GLU A 166 1.00 -17.80 -13.52
N ALA A 167 0.23 -18.31 -12.56
CA ALA A 167 0.11 -17.68 -11.25
C ALA A 167 1.40 -17.71 -10.42
N VAL A 168 2.21 -18.76 -10.54
CA VAL A 168 3.51 -18.88 -9.88
C VAL A 168 4.56 -18.00 -10.57
N GLU A 169 4.50 -17.86 -11.89
CA GLU A 169 5.47 -17.08 -12.67
C GLU A 169 5.47 -15.59 -12.31
N VAL A 170 4.31 -15.01 -12.00
CA VAL A 170 4.22 -13.59 -11.59
C VAL A 170 4.34 -13.41 -10.07
N LYS A 171 4.41 -14.51 -9.30
CA LYS A 171 4.41 -14.47 -7.84
C LYS A 171 5.75 -13.93 -7.33
N GLY A 172 5.69 -12.82 -6.61
CA GLY A 172 6.88 -12.13 -6.09
C GLY A 172 7.40 -11.01 -7.00
N CYS A 173 6.89 -10.90 -8.24
CA CYS A 173 7.16 -9.74 -9.08
C CYS A 173 6.49 -8.48 -8.51
N GLN A 174 7.11 -7.35 -8.77
CA GLN A 174 6.60 -6.03 -8.42
C GLN A 174 6.78 -5.11 -9.62
N ALA A 175 5.85 -4.18 -9.81
CA ALA A 175 5.91 -3.20 -10.88
C ALA A 175 5.80 -1.80 -10.27
N ILE A 176 6.72 -0.93 -10.63
CA ILE A 176 6.77 0.47 -10.18
C ILE A 176 6.82 1.35 -11.42
N ARG A 177 5.95 2.36 -11.48
CA ARG A 177 5.99 3.44 -12.47
C ARG A 177 6.59 4.69 -11.82
N SER A 178 7.49 5.36 -12.53
CA SER A 178 8.05 6.63 -12.08
C SER A 178 8.45 7.54 -13.24
N ASN A 179 8.25 8.84 -13.07
CA ASN A 179 8.87 9.90 -13.88
C ASN A 179 10.00 10.64 -13.12
N ALA A 180 10.33 10.20 -11.90
CA ALA A 180 11.27 10.86 -11.00
C ALA A 180 12.64 10.17 -10.96
N GLU A 181 12.68 8.85 -11.14
CA GLU A 181 13.89 8.04 -11.10
C GLU A 181 13.78 6.90 -12.12
N SER A 182 14.82 6.75 -12.95
CA SER A 182 14.88 5.72 -14.00
C SER A 182 15.62 4.47 -13.54
N ASN A 183 16.52 4.57 -12.56
CA ASN A 183 17.20 3.42 -11.99
C ASN A 183 16.23 2.58 -11.14
N PRO A 184 15.99 1.30 -11.47
CA PRO A 184 14.95 0.52 -10.82
C PRO A 184 15.25 0.23 -9.34
N PHE A 185 16.52 0.12 -8.95
CA PHE A 185 16.91 -0.14 -7.55
C PHE A 185 16.74 1.11 -6.69
N VAL A 186 17.13 2.28 -7.23
CA VAL A 186 16.93 3.57 -6.55
C VAL A 186 15.45 3.87 -6.44
N ALA A 187 14.68 3.67 -7.51
CA ALA A 187 13.22 3.83 -7.51
C ALA A 187 12.55 2.93 -6.46
N LEU A 188 12.97 1.67 -6.34
CA LEU A 188 12.47 0.78 -5.29
C LEU A 188 12.87 1.24 -3.88
N LYS A 189 14.10 1.71 -3.68
CA LYS A 189 14.56 2.24 -2.39
C LYS A 189 13.73 3.46 -1.98
N LEU A 190 13.52 4.40 -2.89
CA LEU A 190 12.66 5.57 -2.68
C LEU A 190 11.20 5.14 -2.41
N TYR A 191 10.69 4.18 -3.16
CA TYR A 191 9.35 3.63 -2.93
C TYR A 191 9.22 3.01 -1.54
N ARG A 192 10.23 2.26 -1.07
CA ARG A 192 10.26 1.67 0.28
C ARG A 192 10.30 2.72 1.38
N GLN A 193 10.87 3.90 1.15
CA GLN A 193 10.84 5.02 2.11
C GLN A 193 9.42 5.49 2.40
N ARG A 194 8.44 5.20 1.54
CA ARG A 194 7.01 5.44 1.84
C ARG A 194 6.56 4.76 3.13
N HIS A 195 7.15 3.63 3.50
CA HIS A 195 6.82 2.98 4.76
C HIS A 195 7.06 3.90 5.96
N ILE A 196 8.00 4.85 5.88
CA ILE A 196 8.21 5.90 6.90
C ILE A 196 6.96 6.76 7.06
N ILE A 197 6.28 7.10 5.97
CA ILE A 197 5.04 7.87 5.98
C ILE A 197 3.91 7.05 6.63
N GLU A 198 3.80 5.77 6.30
CA GLU A 198 2.81 4.87 6.92
C GLU A 198 3.06 4.69 8.42
N GLN A 199 4.32 4.51 8.82
CA GLN A 199 4.73 4.53 10.22
C GLN A 199 4.37 5.87 10.88
N GLY A 200 4.58 6.99 10.19
CA GLY A 200 4.18 8.32 10.64
C GLY A 200 2.68 8.44 10.88
N PHE A 201 1.84 7.95 9.96
CA PHE A 201 0.38 7.91 10.16
C PHE A 201 -0.04 7.00 11.31
N ASN A 202 0.65 5.86 11.51
CA ASN A 202 0.39 5.00 12.65
C ASN A 202 0.77 5.68 13.98
N GLN A 203 1.90 6.38 14.04
CA GLN A 203 2.29 7.19 15.19
C GLN A 203 1.26 8.30 15.47
N LEU A 204 0.81 9.01 14.43
CA LEU A 204 -0.22 10.03 14.56
C LEU A 204 -1.49 9.48 15.22
N LYS A 205 -2.00 8.35 14.72
CA LYS A 205 -3.25 7.74 15.19
C LYS A 205 -3.14 7.16 16.60
N ASN A 206 -2.08 6.39 16.86
CA ASN A 206 -2.01 5.53 18.04
C ASN A 206 -1.21 6.17 19.19
N GLU A 207 -0.25 7.04 18.87
CA GLU A 207 0.66 7.60 19.86
C GLU A 207 0.37 9.06 20.22
N VAL A 208 -0.13 9.84 19.27
CA VAL A 208 -0.50 11.25 19.50
C VAL A 208 -2.01 11.42 19.71
N GLY A 209 -2.80 10.34 19.60
CA GLY A 209 -4.26 10.37 19.79
C GLY A 209 -5.03 10.93 18.59
N GLY A 210 -4.39 11.02 17.41
CA GLY A 210 -5.00 11.57 16.19
C GLY A 210 -6.07 10.69 15.55
N SER A 211 -6.47 9.59 16.21
CA SER A 211 -7.54 8.70 15.74
C SER A 211 -8.93 9.34 15.88
N ARG A 212 -9.11 10.27 16.83
CA ARG A 212 -10.35 11.04 17.03
C ARG A 212 -10.02 12.52 17.13
N PHE A 213 -10.16 13.21 16.02
CA PHE A 213 -9.90 14.64 15.94
C PHE A 213 -11.11 15.43 16.46
N GLU A 214 -11.21 15.60 17.77
CA GLU A 214 -12.28 16.40 18.37
C GLU A 214 -11.96 17.89 18.22
N ALA A 215 -12.40 18.51 17.13
CA ALA A 215 -12.18 19.92 16.85
C ALA A 215 -13.43 20.57 16.24
N THR A 216 -13.73 21.79 16.67
CA THR A 216 -14.63 22.68 15.93
C THR A 216 -13.92 23.18 14.67
N GLU A 217 -14.69 23.62 13.66
CA GLU A 217 -14.14 24.07 12.37
C GLU A 217 -13.03 25.14 12.53
N ALA A 218 -13.24 26.10 13.43
CA ALA A 218 -12.26 27.15 13.74
C ALA A 218 -10.96 26.62 14.35
N ALA A 219 -11.02 25.58 15.20
CA ALA A 219 -9.84 25.01 15.87
C ALA A 219 -9.18 23.87 15.06
N TYR A 220 -9.84 23.35 14.02
CA TYR A 220 -9.41 22.18 13.27
C TYR A 220 -8.00 22.33 12.70
N ARG A 221 -7.74 23.44 12.00
CA ARG A 221 -6.43 23.71 11.37
C ARG A 221 -5.30 23.79 12.41
N GLY A 222 -5.54 24.48 13.52
CA GLY A 222 -4.56 24.63 14.60
C GLY A 222 -4.25 23.30 15.29
N LYS A 223 -5.28 22.50 15.61
CA LYS A 223 -5.09 21.15 16.15
C LYS A 223 -4.35 20.26 15.14
N LEU A 224 -4.73 20.28 13.86
CA LEU A 224 -4.06 19.48 12.83
C LEU A 224 -2.56 19.79 12.75
N PHE A 225 -2.21 21.08 12.81
CA PHE A 225 -0.83 21.52 12.86
C PHE A 225 -0.08 20.96 14.08
N VAL A 226 -0.63 21.10 15.29
CA VAL A 226 0.01 20.61 16.53
C VAL A 226 0.25 19.10 16.50
N TYR A 227 -0.74 18.33 16.03
CA TYR A 227 -0.62 16.88 15.91
C TYR A 227 0.43 16.47 14.87
N THR A 228 0.49 17.18 13.74
CA THR A 228 1.50 16.95 12.70
C THR A 228 2.89 17.25 13.23
N LEU A 229 3.07 18.36 13.96
CA LEU A 229 4.33 18.73 14.59
C LEU A 229 4.77 17.67 15.63
N ALA A 230 3.85 17.25 16.51
CA ALA A 230 4.13 16.20 17.49
C ALA A 230 4.53 14.88 16.83
N GLN A 231 3.86 14.48 15.74
CA GLN A 231 4.22 13.29 14.97
C GLN A 231 5.61 13.43 14.31
N ALA A 232 5.93 14.59 13.74
CA ALA A 232 7.23 14.84 13.12
C ALA A 232 8.37 14.77 14.14
N LEU A 233 8.19 15.39 15.32
CA LEU A 233 9.16 15.33 16.42
C LEU A 233 9.35 13.89 16.92
N ARG A 234 8.26 13.15 17.14
CA ARG A 234 8.34 11.74 17.57
C ARG A 234 9.06 10.86 16.56
N MET A 235 8.78 11.03 15.27
CA MET A 235 9.48 10.28 14.21
C MET A 235 10.97 10.64 14.17
N SER A 236 11.31 11.91 14.32
CA SER A 236 12.71 12.36 14.37
C SER A 236 13.46 11.75 15.55
N MET A 237 12.83 11.76 16.73
CA MET A 237 13.39 11.12 17.93
C MET A 237 13.56 9.60 17.76
N LEU A 238 12.57 8.91 17.17
CA LEU A 238 12.65 7.47 16.91
C LEU A 238 13.76 7.12 15.92
N CYS A 239 13.88 7.89 14.83
CA CYS A 239 14.95 7.72 13.85
C CYS A 239 16.32 7.91 14.53
N LYS A 240 16.46 8.97 15.34
CA LYS A 240 17.72 9.23 16.03
C LYS A 240 18.07 8.15 17.05
N ALA A 241 17.09 7.68 17.82
CA ALA A 241 17.27 6.58 18.77
C ALA A 241 17.77 5.31 18.08
N ARG A 242 17.18 4.95 16.92
CA ARG A 242 17.61 3.79 16.13
C ARG A 242 19.02 3.96 15.55
N GLU A 243 19.33 5.15 15.05
CA GLU A 243 20.65 5.49 14.53
C GLU A 243 21.72 5.37 15.62
N VAL A 244 21.49 5.95 16.80
CA VAL A 244 22.42 5.88 17.93
C VAL A 244 22.53 4.44 18.44
N HIS A 245 21.43 3.71 18.58
CA HIS A 245 21.45 2.31 19.02
C HIS A 245 22.26 1.39 18.10
N ALA A 246 22.24 1.65 16.78
CA ALA A 246 23.03 0.89 15.82
C ALA A 246 24.54 1.04 16.02
N VAL A 247 24.99 2.21 16.51
CA VAL A 247 26.40 2.50 16.83
C VAL A 247 26.75 2.12 18.28
N HIS A 248 25.78 2.27 19.18
CA HIS A 248 25.89 2.08 20.63
C HIS A 248 24.81 1.10 21.14
N PRO A 249 25.00 -0.23 20.94
CA PRO A 249 24.00 -1.24 21.32
C PRO A 249 23.68 -1.29 22.83
N GLU A 250 24.55 -0.73 23.66
CA GLU A 250 24.37 -0.57 25.11
C GLU A 250 23.25 0.41 25.47
N LEU A 251 22.98 1.40 24.61
CA LEU A 251 21.92 2.38 24.82
C LEU A 251 20.61 1.82 24.26
N LYS A 252 19.70 1.39 25.13
CA LYS A 252 18.44 0.76 24.74
C LYS A 252 17.24 1.64 25.03
N MET A 253 16.28 1.60 24.11
CA MET A 253 14.98 2.21 24.32
C MET A 253 14.15 1.38 25.31
N PRO A 254 13.51 1.99 26.33
CA PRO A 254 12.69 1.25 27.28
C PRO A 254 11.51 0.57 26.60
N GLU A 255 11.39 -0.76 26.76
CA GLU A 255 10.33 -1.57 26.14
C GLU A 255 10.20 -1.36 24.61
N GLU A 256 11.29 -0.99 23.93
CA GLU A 256 11.27 -0.60 22.50
C GLU A 256 10.24 0.50 22.17
N SER A 257 9.88 1.32 23.17
CA SER A 257 8.78 2.29 23.09
C SER A 257 9.24 3.72 23.33
N MET A 258 9.05 4.56 22.31
CA MET A 258 9.26 6.01 22.41
C MET A 258 8.34 6.67 23.45
N ARG A 259 7.14 6.10 23.68
CA ARG A 259 6.23 6.60 24.73
C ARG A 259 6.87 6.44 26.10
N LYS A 260 7.35 5.22 26.42
CA LYS A 260 8.00 4.91 27.69
C LYS A 260 9.28 5.72 27.90
N LEU A 261 10.06 5.93 26.83
CA LEU A 261 11.22 6.82 26.83
C LEU A 261 10.83 8.24 27.27
N ILE A 262 9.85 8.85 26.61
CA ILE A 262 9.39 10.21 26.93
C ILE A 262 8.83 10.29 28.35
N THR A 263 8.04 9.30 28.78
CA THR A 263 7.50 9.24 30.15
C THR A 263 8.59 9.20 31.20
N GLN A 264 9.69 8.49 30.97
CA GLN A 264 10.82 8.48 31.91
C GLN A 264 11.54 9.84 31.93
N LEU A 265 11.69 10.49 30.78
CA LEU A 265 12.29 11.83 30.71
C LEU A 265 11.43 12.92 31.37
N GLN A 266 10.09 12.74 31.45
CA GLN A 266 9.20 13.66 32.17
C GLN A 266 9.52 13.78 33.66
N CYS A 267 10.21 12.81 34.26
CA CYS A 267 10.66 12.87 35.65
C CYS A 267 11.83 13.86 35.86
N MET A 268 12.46 14.36 34.79
CA MET A 268 13.51 15.36 34.90
C MET A 268 12.92 16.73 35.25
N GLN A 269 13.49 17.37 36.27
CA GLN A 269 13.07 18.68 36.74
C GLN A 269 14.25 19.66 36.72
N ALA A 270 13.92 20.93 36.48
CA ALA A 270 14.83 22.05 36.64
C ALA A 270 14.23 23.06 37.63
N TYR A 271 15.08 23.66 38.46
CA TYR A 271 14.65 24.60 39.50
C TYR A 271 14.90 26.03 39.04
N LYS A 272 13.93 26.92 39.25
CA LYS A 272 14.12 28.35 38.99
C LYS A 272 15.12 28.91 40.00
N HIS A 273 16.15 29.59 39.50
CA HIS A 273 17.09 30.31 40.34
C HIS A 273 16.38 31.46 41.06
N ARG A 274 16.73 31.71 42.33
CA ARG A 274 16.00 32.65 43.19
C ARG A 274 15.98 34.08 42.66
N THR A 275 17.07 34.51 42.03
CA THR A 275 17.30 35.92 41.65
C THR A 275 17.35 36.17 40.15
N THR A 276 17.36 35.13 39.33
CA THR A 276 17.51 35.26 37.86
C THR A 276 16.46 34.43 37.14
N ASN A 277 16.13 34.78 35.90
CA ASN A 277 15.23 33.99 35.04
C ASN A 277 15.85 32.69 34.49
N ALA A 278 16.95 32.25 35.09
CA ALA A 278 17.62 31.00 34.83
C ALA A 278 16.93 29.83 35.53
N PHE A 279 16.82 28.71 34.82
CA PHE A 279 16.48 27.39 35.37
C PHE A 279 17.74 26.55 35.46
N VAL A 280 18.04 26.03 36.64
CA VAL A 280 19.20 25.18 36.90
C VAL A 280 18.75 23.73 36.92
N LEU A 281 19.41 22.89 36.13
CA LEU A 281 19.18 21.45 36.14
C LEU A 281 19.81 20.84 37.39
N GLY A 282 19.02 20.05 38.13
CA GLY A 282 19.53 19.25 39.24
C GLY A 282 20.40 18.07 38.76
N THR A 283 20.86 17.25 39.71
CA THR A 283 21.61 16.03 39.38
C THR A 283 20.76 15.08 38.55
N VAL A 284 21.23 14.76 37.33
CA VAL A 284 20.52 13.86 36.41
C VAL A 284 21.04 12.43 36.57
N ALA A 285 20.17 11.51 36.99
CA ALA A 285 20.53 10.10 37.13
C ALA A 285 21.05 9.49 35.81
N LYS A 286 21.96 8.50 35.91
CA LYS A 286 22.58 7.85 34.74
C LYS A 286 21.54 7.38 33.72
N ARG A 287 20.47 6.73 34.17
CA ARG A 287 19.36 6.27 33.33
C ARG A 287 18.81 7.37 32.41
N HIS A 288 18.55 8.56 32.93
CA HIS A 288 18.02 9.66 32.11
C HIS A 288 19.08 10.23 31.16
N ARG A 289 20.35 10.26 31.57
CA ARG A 289 21.47 10.64 30.69
C ARG A 289 21.62 9.67 29.52
N ASP A 290 21.49 8.37 29.77
CA ASP A 290 21.56 7.34 28.74
C ASP A 290 20.40 7.49 27.72
N LEU A 291 19.18 7.78 28.20
CA LEU A 291 18.03 8.07 27.32
C LEU A 291 18.21 9.34 26.49
N LEU A 292 18.80 10.40 27.07
CA LEU A 292 19.12 11.62 26.35
C LEU A 292 20.22 11.40 25.32
N ALA A 293 21.26 10.64 25.67
CA ALA A 293 22.31 10.24 24.75
C ALA A 293 21.76 9.41 23.58
N LEU A 294 20.80 8.53 23.84
CA LEU A 294 20.07 7.80 22.79
C LEU A 294 19.33 8.75 21.83
N LEU A 295 18.84 9.89 22.32
CA LEU A 295 18.26 10.96 21.50
C LEU A 295 19.30 11.91 20.88
N GLY A 296 20.60 11.61 21.02
CA GLY A 296 21.70 12.44 20.52
C GLY A 296 22.07 13.63 21.42
N ILE A 297 21.51 13.73 22.63
CA ILE A 297 21.76 14.81 23.58
C ILE A 297 22.81 14.36 24.58
N THR A 298 24.08 14.58 24.27
CA THR A 298 25.21 14.15 25.11
C THR A 298 25.64 15.19 26.14
N LYS A 299 25.42 16.48 25.87
CA LYS A 299 25.72 17.58 26.78
C LYS A 299 24.45 18.31 27.15
N LEU A 300 24.08 18.22 28.42
CA LEU A 300 22.99 19.00 28.97
C LEU A 300 23.46 20.41 29.32
N PRO A 301 22.68 21.45 29.01
CA PRO A 301 22.97 22.79 29.49
C PRO A 301 22.91 22.80 31.02
N LYS A 302 23.88 23.44 31.68
CA LYS A 302 23.82 23.63 33.14
C LYS A 302 22.68 24.55 33.55
N THR A 303 22.30 25.45 32.64
CA THR A 303 21.34 26.51 32.88
C THR A 303 20.52 26.75 31.62
N VAL A 304 19.21 26.86 31.76
CA VAL A 304 18.28 27.17 30.68
C VAL A 304 17.61 28.49 30.98
N PHE A 305 17.66 29.44 30.05
CA PHE A 305 16.96 30.71 30.19
C PHE A 305 15.61 30.62 29.50
N ARG A 306 14.56 31.17 30.11
CA ARG A 306 13.32 31.40 29.37
C ARG A 306 13.61 32.52 28.38
N PHE A 307 13.39 32.29 27.09
CA PHE A 307 13.42 33.36 26.10
C PHE A 307 12.39 34.42 26.52
N SER A 308 12.89 35.65 26.68
CA SER A 308 12.10 36.86 26.97
C SER A 308 11.21 37.20 25.79
#